data_AF-A0A7Y2V1J2-F1
#
_entry.id   AF-A0A7Y2V1J2-F1
#
_cell.length_a   1.000
_cell.length_b   1.000
_cell.length_c   1.000
_cell.angle_alpha   90.00
_cell.angle_beta   90.00
_cell.angle_gamma   90.00
#
_symmetry.space_group_name_H-M   'P 1'
#
loop_
_entity.id
_entity.type
_entity.pdbx_description
1 polymer ?
#
loop_
_entity_poly.entity_id
_entity_poly.type
_entity_poly.pdbx_seq_one_letter_code
_entity_poly.pdbx_strand_id
1 'polypeptide(L)'
;MGYEHYASYLERIQENIKGKSGSQKVENQSLMVRLSNGEPSPYSTDIFFTNNIDIVGQGFDFSENHLWWLINYLANVMRNTKPKYEVKVNNNIQFFYPRINGADQINIDELNNLNKLIEKKNSVQKSKAIADVLKAFKVKPRPIQSNSYEDFYDNVNSKIFNIFNHKKMFLKGRSTRVSTT
;
A
#
# COMPACT_ATOMS: atom_id res chain seq x y z
N MET A 1 26.60 -2.59 -5.16
CA MET A 1 25.99 -3.69 -4.38
C MET A 1 24.55 -3.41 -3.91
N GLY A 2 23.97 -2.20 -3.99
CA GLY A 2 22.56 -1.99 -3.61
C GLY A 2 21.64 -1.79 -4.82
N TYR A 3 21.98 -0.81 -5.66
CA TYR A 3 21.17 -0.38 -6.80
C TYR A 3 20.85 -1.49 -7.82
N GLU A 4 21.81 -2.36 -8.14
CA GLU A 4 21.62 -3.48 -9.07
C GLU A 4 20.56 -4.48 -8.57
N HIS A 5 20.53 -4.77 -7.27
CA HIS A 5 19.52 -5.66 -6.70
C HIS A 5 18.13 -5.01 -6.72
N TYR A 6 18.04 -3.69 -6.50
CA TYR A 6 16.77 -2.97 -6.62
C TYR A 6 16.26 -2.94 -8.08
N ALA A 7 17.15 -2.70 -9.04
CA ALA A 7 16.81 -2.71 -10.46
C ALA A 7 16.36 -4.10 -10.92
N SER A 8 17.09 -5.15 -10.54
CA SER A 8 16.73 -6.54 -10.82
C SER A 8 15.40 -6.93 -10.17
N TYR A 9 15.14 -6.48 -8.94
CA TYR A 9 13.87 -6.75 -8.28
C TYR A 9 12.69 -6.07 -9.00
N LEU A 10 12.85 -4.82 -9.42
CA LEU A 10 11.85 -4.10 -10.19
C LEU A 10 11.60 -4.75 -11.56
N GLU A 11 12.67 -5.20 -12.23
CA GLU A 11 12.58 -5.94 -13.49
C GLU A 11 11.74 -7.20 -13.33
N ARG A 12 12.00 -8.00 -12.28
CA ARG A 12 11.21 -9.20 -11.97
C ARG A 12 9.73 -8.90 -11.72
N ILE A 13 9.42 -7.80 -11.02
CA ILE A 13 8.02 -7.35 -10.85
C ILE A 13 7.38 -7.04 -12.21
N GLN A 14 8.10 -6.31 -13.08
CA GLN A 14 7.59 -5.97 -14.41
C GLN A 14 7.40 -7.20 -15.29
N GLU A 15 8.34 -8.15 -15.26
CA GLU A 15 8.22 -9.41 -15.97
C GLU A 15 7.00 -10.21 -15.50
N ASN A 16 6.78 -10.32 -14.18
CA ASN A 16 5.64 -11.05 -13.65
C ASN A 16 4.29 -10.41 -14.04
N ILE A 17 4.26 -9.08 -14.18
CA ILE A 17 3.07 -8.34 -14.61
C ILE A 17 2.84 -8.46 -16.12
N LYS A 18 3.89 -8.32 -16.92
CA LYS A 18 3.81 -8.43 -18.39
C LYS A 18 3.55 -9.87 -18.86
N GLY A 19 4.03 -10.84 -18.10
CA GLY A 19 4.09 -12.24 -18.51
C GLY A 19 5.18 -12.49 -19.55
N LYS A 20 5.44 -13.76 -19.83
CA LYS A 20 6.40 -14.23 -20.84
C LYS A 20 5.65 -14.63 -22.10
N SER A 21 5.98 -13.99 -23.22
CA SER A 21 5.41 -14.31 -24.53
C SER A 21 5.64 -15.78 -24.89
N GLY A 22 4.60 -16.46 -25.39
CA GLY A 22 4.68 -17.85 -25.86
C GLY A 22 4.65 -18.92 -24.75
N SER A 23 4.52 -18.54 -23.47
CA SER A 23 4.36 -19.54 -22.40
C SER A 23 2.90 -19.96 -22.22
N GLN A 24 2.66 -21.26 -22.15
CA GLN A 24 1.34 -21.84 -21.85
C GLN A 24 1.08 -21.98 -20.35
N LYS A 25 2.10 -21.79 -19.49
CA LYS A 25 1.91 -21.89 -18.04
C LYS A 25 1.21 -20.64 -17.52
N VAL A 26 0.16 -20.83 -16.73
CA VAL A 26 -0.66 -19.76 -16.12
C VAL A 26 0.21 -18.74 -15.37
N GLU A 27 1.18 -19.21 -14.57
CA GLU A 27 2.14 -18.37 -13.83
C GLU A 27 2.96 -17.40 -14.72
N ASN A 28 3.14 -17.73 -16.00
CA ASN A 28 3.87 -16.92 -16.97
C ASN A 28 2.95 -16.06 -17.84
N GLN A 29 1.63 -16.18 -17.74
CA GLN A 29 0.70 -15.29 -18.44
C GLN A 29 0.78 -13.88 -17.85
N SER A 30 0.29 -12.86 -18.55
CA SER A 30 0.25 -11.50 -17.97
C SER A 30 -0.69 -11.43 -16.77
N LEU A 31 -0.41 -10.53 -15.82
CA LEU A 31 -1.27 -10.30 -14.65
C LEU A 31 -2.74 -10.09 -15.05
N MET A 32 -3.01 -9.27 -16.06
CA MET A 32 -4.39 -8.99 -16.47
C MET A 32 -5.14 -10.23 -16.99
N VAL A 33 -4.43 -11.15 -17.66
CA VAL A 33 -5.01 -12.42 -18.12
C VAL A 33 -5.26 -13.36 -16.95
N ARG A 34 -4.28 -13.47 -16.02
CA ARG A 34 -4.46 -14.24 -14.79
C ARG A 34 -5.67 -13.76 -13.99
N LEU A 35 -5.80 -12.45 -13.81
CA LEU A 35 -6.92 -11.84 -13.10
C LEU A 35 -8.25 -12.03 -13.84
N SER A 36 -8.27 -11.96 -15.17
CA SER A 36 -9.51 -12.18 -15.95
C SER A 36 -10.00 -13.62 -15.87
N ASN A 37 -9.07 -14.57 -15.81
CA ASN A 37 -9.38 -15.99 -15.72
C ASN A 37 -9.67 -16.45 -14.29
N GLY A 38 -9.51 -15.58 -13.28
CA GLY A 38 -9.66 -15.96 -11.88
C GLY A 38 -8.52 -16.82 -11.34
N GLU A 39 -7.34 -16.77 -11.97
CA GLU A 39 -6.16 -17.57 -11.64
C GLU A 39 -4.97 -16.69 -11.20
N PRO A 40 -5.10 -15.88 -10.12
CA PRO A 40 -4.00 -15.07 -9.64
C PRO A 40 -2.84 -15.95 -9.14
N SER A 41 -1.61 -15.49 -9.36
CA SER A 41 -0.42 -16.13 -8.82
C SER A 41 -0.31 -15.91 -7.30
N PRO A 42 0.31 -16.82 -6.52
CA PRO A 42 0.63 -16.57 -5.12
C PRO A 42 1.69 -15.48 -4.89
N TYR A 43 2.27 -14.90 -5.95
CA TYR A 43 3.27 -13.83 -5.80
C TYR A 43 2.69 -12.56 -5.20
N SER A 44 3.51 -11.86 -4.41
CA SER A 44 3.14 -10.60 -3.75
C SER A 44 2.59 -9.57 -4.72
N THR A 45 3.06 -9.54 -5.97
CA THR A 45 2.53 -8.64 -6.99
C THR A 45 1.03 -8.83 -7.24
N ASP A 46 0.54 -10.07 -7.33
CA ASP A 46 -0.87 -10.34 -7.65
C ASP A 46 -1.75 -10.02 -6.44
N ILE A 47 -1.24 -10.27 -5.24
CA ILE A 47 -1.87 -9.90 -3.96
C ILE A 47 -2.24 -8.41 -3.93
N PHE A 48 -1.40 -7.52 -4.46
CA PHE A 48 -1.71 -6.08 -4.56
C PHE A 48 -2.95 -5.78 -5.43
N PHE A 49 -3.31 -6.65 -6.38
CA PHE A 49 -4.45 -6.51 -7.29
C PHE A 49 -5.66 -7.36 -6.89
N THR A 50 -5.51 -8.30 -5.96
CA THR A 50 -6.60 -9.16 -5.47
C THR A 50 -7.05 -8.88 -4.03
N ASN A 51 -6.22 -8.23 -3.21
CA ASN A 51 -6.48 -8.07 -1.78
C ASN A 51 -6.43 -6.61 -1.32
N ASN A 52 -7.16 -6.32 -0.24
CA ASN A 52 -6.93 -5.09 0.50
C ASN A 52 -5.56 -5.15 1.16
N ILE A 53 -4.81 -4.05 1.10
CA ILE A 53 -3.42 -3.98 1.57
C ILE A 53 -3.32 -2.93 2.67
N ASP A 54 -2.79 -3.34 3.82
CA ASP A 54 -2.40 -2.43 4.89
C ASP A 54 -0.87 -2.36 4.92
N ILE A 55 -0.31 -1.22 4.54
CA ILE A 55 1.14 -0.94 4.56
C ILE A 55 1.46 -0.28 5.89
N VAL A 56 2.40 -0.84 6.65
CA VAL A 56 2.72 -0.42 8.02
C VAL A 56 4.22 -0.18 8.13
N GLY A 57 4.62 0.91 8.81
CA GLY A 57 6.01 1.11 9.24
C GLY A 57 6.97 1.59 8.15
N GLN A 58 6.49 1.71 6.91
CA GLN A 58 7.28 2.21 5.78
C GLN A 58 7.37 3.74 5.78
N GLY A 59 8.46 4.28 5.26
CA GLY A 59 8.69 5.73 5.18
C GLY A 59 8.16 6.35 3.88
N PHE A 60 7.84 5.53 2.87
CA PHE A 60 7.64 5.98 1.49
C PHE A 60 8.79 6.90 1.06
N ASP A 61 10.02 6.45 1.29
CA ASP A 61 11.23 7.15 0.87
C ASP A 61 11.73 6.63 -0.49
N PHE A 62 12.89 7.14 -0.92
CA PHE A 62 13.48 6.74 -2.20
C PHE A 62 13.92 5.26 -2.22
N SER A 63 14.20 4.63 -1.08
CA SER A 63 14.59 3.22 -1.06
C SER A 63 13.44 2.27 -1.46
N GLU A 64 12.20 2.76 -1.38
CA GLU A 64 10.98 2.00 -1.61
C GLU A 64 10.43 2.17 -3.06
N ASN A 65 11.29 2.47 -4.04
CA ASN A 65 10.93 2.69 -5.45
C ASN A 65 10.06 1.58 -6.07
N HIS A 66 10.26 0.33 -5.68
CA HIS A 66 9.47 -0.81 -6.15
C HIS A 66 8.00 -0.73 -5.65
N LEU A 67 7.80 -0.30 -4.40
CA LEU A 67 6.47 -0.09 -3.83
C LEU A 67 5.78 1.10 -4.53
N TRP A 68 6.51 2.20 -4.76
CA TRP A 68 6.02 3.35 -5.52
C TRP A 68 5.54 2.96 -6.93
N TRP A 69 6.33 2.16 -7.63
CA TRP A 69 5.98 1.70 -8.96
C TRP A 69 4.73 0.82 -8.94
N LEU A 70 4.64 -0.11 -7.97
CA LEU A 70 3.53 -1.06 -7.87
C LEU A 70 2.20 -0.38 -7.56
N ILE A 71 2.16 0.55 -6.59
CA ILE A 71 0.93 1.29 -6.26
C ILE A 71 0.51 2.24 -7.39
N ASN A 72 1.47 2.84 -8.10
CA ASN A 72 1.16 3.66 -9.28
C ASN A 72 0.57 2.81 -10.40
N TYR A 73 1.16 1.66 -10.69
CA TYR A 73 0.65 0.72 -11.69
C TYR A 73 -0.77 0.26 -11.32
N LEU A 74 -1.01 -0.12 -10.07
CA LEU A 74 -2.34 -0.47 -9.57
C LEU A 74 -3.34 0.68 -9.78
N ALA A 75 -2.99 1.91 -9.38
CA ALA A 75 -3.85 3.07 -9.54
C ALA A 75 -4.19 3.32 -11.01
N ASN A 76 -3.24 3.10 -11.92
CA ASN A 76 -3.48 3.16 -13.37
C ASN A 76 -4.44 2.06 -13.85
N VAL A 77 -4.28 0.82 -13.38
CA VAL A 77 -5.23 -0.28 -13.69
C VAL A 77 -6.64 0.06 -13.20
N MET A 78 -6.77 0.60 -11.99
CA MET A 78 -8.06 1.02 -11.42
C MET A 78 -8.70 2.23 -12.14
N ARG A 79 -7.90 3.04 -12.86
CA ARG A 79 -8.39 4.17 -13.66
C ARG A 79 -8.75 3.75 -15.08
N ASN A 80 -7.92 2.90 -15.67
CA ASN A 80 -7.92 2.60 -17.10
C ASN A 80 -8.40 1.18 -17.37
N THR A 81 -9.44 0.73 -16.66
CA THR A 81 -10.00 -0.62 -16.80
C THR A 81 -10.21 -0.93 -18.27
N LYS A 82 -9.33 -1.75 -18.86
CA LYS A 82 -9.41 -2.04 -20.28
C LYS A 82 -10.60 -2.97 -20.48
N PRO A 83 -11.56 -2.63 -21.35
CA PRO A 83 -12.73 -3.47 -21.60
C PRO A 83 -12.34 -4.88 -22.08
N LYS A 84 -11.14 -5.02 -22.68
CA LYS A 84 -10.61 -6.29 -23.18
C LYS A 84 -10.55 -7.43 -22.14
N TYR A 85 -10.33 -7.13 -20.86
CA TYR A 85 -10.10 -8.18 -19.85
C TYR A 85 -11.22 -8.29 -18.81
N GLU A 86 -12.21 -7.38 -18.83
CA GLU A 86 -13.31 -7.31 -17.83
C GLU A 86 -12.89 -7.36 -16.34
N VAL A 87 -11.59 -7.14 -16.03
CA VAL A 87 -11.07 -7.18 -14.66
C VAL A 87 -11.41 -5.89 -13.93
N LYS A 88 -12.19 -5.98 -12.85
CA LYS A 88 -12.44 -4.84 -11.96
C LYS A 88 -11.56 -4.93 -10.71
N VAL A 89 -10.52 -4.11 -10.64
CA VAL A 89 -9.68 -3.98 -9.44
C VAL A 89 -10.25 -2.91 -8.51
N ASN A 90 -10.67 -3.30 -7.30
CA ASN A 90 -11.33 -2.41 -6.34
C ASN A 90 -10.76 -2.49 -4.91
N ASN A 91 -9.51 -2.93 -4.78
CA ASN A 91 -8.82 -3.06 -3.51
C ASN A 91 -8.71 -1.74 -2.76
N ASN A 92 -8.80 -1.82 -1.43
CA ASN A 92 -8.52 -0.72 -0.53
C ASN A 92 -7.09 -0.82 -0.01
N ILE A 93 -6.25 0.18 -0.34
CA ILE A 93 -4.89 0.28 0.21
C ILE A 93 -4.87 1.35 1.30
N GLN A 94 -4.35 0.99 2.47
CA GLN A 94 -4.12 1.90 3.58
C GLN A 94 -2.64 1.97 3.90
N PHE A 95 -2.17 3.14 4.30
CA PHE A 95 -0.80 3.38 4.71
C PHE A 95 -0.78 3.93 6.14
N PHE A 96 -0.32 3.12 7.09
CA PHE A 96 -0.23 3.47 8.50
C PHE A 96 1.16 4.03 8.80
N TYR A 97 1.16 5.21 9.42
CA TYR A 97 2.39 5.89 9.83
C TYR A 97 2.26 6.45 11.25
N PRO A 98 3.37 6.47 12.01
CA PRO A 98 3.37 7.02 13.36
C PRO A 98 3.22 8.54 13.31
N ARG A 99 2.40 9.07 14.21
CA ARG A 99 2.38 10.49 14.56
C ARG A 99 2.84 10.60 16.01
N ILE A 100 4.12 10.92 16.19
CA ILE A 100 4.75 10.94 17.51
C ILE A 100 4.39 12.23 18.24
N ASN A 101 3.85 12.08 19.46
CA ASN A 101 3.52 13.21 20.32
C ASN A 101 4.78 14.03 20.63
N GLY A 102 4.70 15.36 20.52
CA GLY A 102 5.82 16.25 20.81
C GLY A 102 6.83 16.45 19.66
N ALA A 103 6.81 15.62 18.60
CA ALA A 103 7.69 15.81 17.44
C ALA A 103 7.45 17.14 16.69
N ASP A 104 6.24 17.69 16.80
CA ASP A 104 5.87 18.96 16.16
C ASP A 104 6.18 20.19 17.04
N GLN A 105 6.49 20.00 18.34
CA GLN A 105 6.73 21.10 19.28
C GLN A 105 8.05 21.80 18.94
N ILE A 106 8.03 23.13 18.87
CA ILE A 106 9.22 23.95 18.59
C ILE A 106 9.76 24.39 19.95
N ASN A 107 10.99 24.01 20.28
CA ASN A 107 11.69 24.64 21.38
C ASN A 107 12.04 26.08 20.96
N ILE A 108 11.76 27.06 21.82
CA ILE A 108 12.01 28.49 21.58
C ILE A 108 13.49 28.75 21.28
N ASP A 109 14.40 27.98 21.87
CA ASP A 109 15.84 28.07 21.62
C ASP A 109 16.24 27.54 20.23
N GLU A 110 15.45 26.62 19.64
CA GLU A 110 15.68 26.10 18.29
C GLU A 110 15.23 27.06 17.19
N LEU A 111 14.35 28.03 17.52
CA LEU A 111 13.88 29.06 16.59
C LEU A 111 15.03 29.96 16.10
N ASN A 112 16.11 30.06 16.87
CA ASN A 112 17.29 30.84 16.53
C ASN A 112 18.25 30.11 15.58
N ASN A 113 18.04 28.82 15.29
CA ASN A 113 18.87 28.04 14.38
C ASN A 113 18.21 27.93 12.99
N LEU A 114 18.68 28.77 12.06
CA LEU A 114 18.15 28.85 10.68
C LEU A 114 18.19 27.49 9.95
N ASN A 115 19.22 26.67 10.16
CA ASN A 115 19.32 25.36 9.51
C ASN A 115 18.22 24.40 9.99
N LYS A 116 17.95 24.36 11.30
CA LYS A 116 16.85 23.56 11.86
C LYS A 116 15.48 24.00 11.33
N LEU A 117 15.26 25.31 11.15
CA LEU A 117 14.02 25.83 10.56
C LEU A 117 13.85 25.38 9.10
N ILE A 118 14.94 25.43 8.31
CA ILE A 118 14.93 24.97 6.91
C ILE A 118 14.63 23.46 6.86
N GLU A 119 15.27 22.65 7.68
CA GLU A 119 15.03 21.21 7.77
C GLU A 119 13.57 20.89 8.12
N LYS A 120 13.00 21.58 9.12
CA LYS A 120 11.59 21.39 9.50
C LYS A 120 10.65 21.76 8.37
N LYS A 121 10.87 22.91 7.71
CA LYS A 121 10.07 23.34 6.56
C LYS A 121 10.13 22.31 5.42
N ASN A 122 11.33 21.82 5.10
CA ASN A 122 11.52 20.80 4.07
C ASN A 122 10.83 19.49 4.43
N SER A 123 10.89 19.06 5.69
CA SER A 123 10.21 17.85 6.18
C SER A 123 8.68 17.96 6.05
N VAL A 124 8.10 19.11 6.39
CA VAL A 124 6.66 19.37 6.22
C VAL A 124 6.26 19.34 4.74
N GLN A 125 7.06 19.98 3.87
CA GLN A 125 6.81 19.97 2.42
C GLN A 125 6.91 18.55 1.84
N LYS A 126 7.92 17.77 2.25
CA LYS A 126 8.10 16.37 1.85
C LYS A 126 6.89 15.53 2.26
N SER A 127 6.45 15.64 3.52
CA SER A 127 5.31 14.89 4.04
C SER A 127 4.01 15.24 3.29
N LYS A 128 3.81 16.53 2.98
CA LYS A 128 2.68 16.97 2.16
C LYS A 128 2.72 16.39 0.75
N ALA A 129 3.89 16.44 0.08
CA ALA A 129 4.06 15.87 -1.25
C ALA A 129 3.77 14.36 -1.27
N ILE A 130 4.26 13.62 -0.28
CA ILE A 130 3.97 12.19 -0.12
C ILE A 130 2.45 11.97 0.02
N ALA A 131 1.78 12.74 0.88
CA ALA A 131 0.33 12.62 1.07
C ALA A 131 -0.46 12.87 -0.23
N ASP A 132 -0.06 13.88 -1.01
CA ASP A 132 -0.69 14.19 -2.30
C ASP A 132 -0.49 13.05 -3.32
N VAL A 133 0.71 12.47 -3.37
CA VAL A 133 1.02 11.31 -4.23
C VAL A 133 0.22 10.07 -3.81
N LEU A 134 0.18 9.75 -2.52
CA LEU A 134 -0.60 8.62 -2.01
C LEU A 134 -2.09 8.78 -2.36
N LYS A 135 -2.64 9.99 -2.23
CA LYS A 135 -4.00 10.30 -2.65
C LYS A 135 -4.20 10.07 -4.15
N ALA A 136 -3.27 10.51 -5.00
CA ALA A 136 -3.31 10.26 -6.45
C ALA A 136 -3.24 8.76 -6.80
N PHE A 137 -2.57 7.96 -5.96
CA PHE A 137 -2.50 6.50 -6.08
C PHE A 137 -3.66 5.76 -5.39
N LYS A 138 -4.69 6.47 -4.93
CA LYS A 138 -5.84 5.92 -4.20
C LYS A 138 -5.44 5.16 -2.92
N VAL A 139 -4.29 5.49 -2.34
CA VAL A 139 -3.82 4.96 -1.05
C VAL A 139 -4.31 5.90 0.06
N LYS A 140 -4.89 5.32 1.12
CA LYS A 140 -5.43 6.09 2.25
C LYS A 140 -4.40 6.22 3.37
N PRO A 141 -3.80 7.40 3.58
CA PRO A 141 -2.92 7.62 4.73
C PRO A 141 -3.73 7.55 6.04
N ARG A 142 -3.18 6.85 7.04
CA ARG A 142 -3.78 6.58 8.34
C ARG A 142 -2.77 6.87 9.46
N PRO A 143 -2.76 8.10 10.01
CA PRO A 143 -1.90 8.40 11.15
C PRO A 143 -2.35 7.61 12.38
N ILE A 144 -1.38 7.13 13.16
CA ILE A 144 -1.60 6.57 14.48
C ILE A 144 -0.80 7.40 15.49
N GLN A 145 -1.53 8.10 16.36
CA GLN A 145 -0.93 8.82 17.47
C GLN A 145 -0.22 7.83 18.38
N SER A 146 1.05 8.08 18.64
CA SER A 146 1.89 7.18 19.44
C SER A 146 2.91 8.01 20.24
N ASN A 147 3.36 7.48 21.37
CA ASN A 147 4.42 8.10 22.17
C ASN A 147 5.82 7.67 21.70
N SER A 148 5.93 6.50 21.07
CA SER A 148 7.16 5.99 20.46
C SER A 148 6.84 5.14 19.21
N TYR A 149 7.88 4.64 18.53
CA TYR A 149 7.71 3.71 17.42
C TYR A 149 7.25 2.32 17.90
N GLU A 150 7.68 1.87 19.07
CA GLU A 150 7.22 0.62 19.68
C GLU A 150 5.71 0.70 19.97
N ASP A 151 5.27 1.79 20.62
CA ASP A 151 3.86 2.07 20.88
C ASP A 151 3.03 2.13 19.58
N PHE A 152 3.62 2.66 18.49
CA PHE A 152 2.98 2.63 17.18
C PHE A 152 2.69 1.19 16.72
N TYR A 153 3.66 0.28 16.78
CA TYR A 153 3.45 -1.11 16.34
C TYR A 153 2.46 -1.87 17.22
N ASP A 154 2.46 -1.62 18.53
CA ASP A 154 1.46 -2.17 19.46
C ASP A 154 0.04 -1.69 19.11
N ASN A 155 -0.11 -0.40 18.79
CA ASN A 155 -1.37 0.19 18.39
C ASN A 155 -1.83 -0.26 16.99
N VAL A 156 -0.90 -0.50 16.06
CA VAL A 156 -1.24 -1.05 14.74
C VAL A 156 -1.80 -2.46 14.89
N ASN A 157 -1.11 -3.33 15.63
CA ASN A 157 -1.51 -4.72 15.80
C ASN A 157 -2.90 -4.83 16.43
N SER A 158 -3.17 -4.04 17.47
CA SER A 158 -4.51 -4.01 18.10
C SER A 158 -5.60 -3.51 17.12
N LYS A 159 -5.34 -2.47 16.34
CA LYS A 159 -6.30 -1.94 15.35
C LYS A 159 -6.56 -2.90 14.20
N ILE A 160 -5.51 -3.49 13.62
CA ILE A 160 -5.64 -4.44 12.52
C ILE A 160 -6.40 -5.68 13.01
N PHE A 161 -6.03 -6.23 14.17
CA PHE A 161 -6.70 -7.40 14.75
C PHE A 161 -8.19 -7.15 15.02
N ASN A 162 -8.56 -5.97 15.51
CA ASN A 162 -9.96 -5.59 15.73
C ASN A 162 -10.77 -5.48 14.42
N ILE A 163 -10.18 -4.97 13.34
CA ILE A 163 -10.82 -4.90 12.01
C ILE A 163 -11.10 -6.31 11.46
N PHE A 164 -10.16 -7.24 11.62
CA PHE A 164 -10.34 -8.63 11.19
C PHE A 164 -11.45 -9.35 11.96
N ASN A 165 -11.54 -9.15 13.28
CA ASN A 165 -12.57 -9.77 14.11
C ASN A 165 -13.98 -9.22 13.83
N HIS A 166 -14.12 -7.90 13.63
CA HIS A 166 -15.42 -7.32 13.26
C HIS A 166 -15.92 -7.80 11.88
N LYS A 167 -15.04 -7.95 10.89
CA LYS A 167 -15.42 -8.51 9.57
C LYS A 167 -15.89 -9.97 9.66
N LYS A 168 -15.25 -10.81 10.49
CA LYS A 168 -15.70 -12.19 10.75
C LYS A 168 -17.09 -12.23 11.39
N MET A 169 -17.38 -11.30 12.29
CA MET A 169 -18.68 -11.20 12.98
C MET A 169 -19.81 -10.80 12.01
N PHE A 170 -19.55 -9.84 11.11
CA PHE A 170 -20.51 -9.45 10.07
C PHE A 170 -20.77 -10.52 9.01
N LEU A 171 -19.77 -11.35 8.68
CA LEU A 171 -19.94 -12.47 7.75
C LEU A 171 -20.72 -13.64 8.37
N LYS A 172 -20.60 -13.88 9.69
CA LYS A 172 -21.46 -14.85 10.40
C LYS A 172 -22.93 -14.40 10.49
N GLY A 173 -23.21 -13.10 10.50
CA GLY A 173 -24.56 -12.55 10.60
C GLY A 173 -25.40 -12.57 9.30
N ARG A 174 -24.83 -12.96 8.15
CA ARG A 174 -25.54 -13.03 6.86
C ARG A 174 -25.92 -14.45 6.42
N SER A 175 -25.60 -15.47 7.22
CA SER A 175 -25.91 -16.89 6.92
C SER A 175 -27.06 -17.42 7.79
N THR A 176 -28.19 -16.71 7.85
CA THR A 176 -29.47 -17.25 8.34
C THR A 176 -30.60 -16.49 7.68
N ARG A 177 -31.01 -16.92 6.47
CA ARG A 177 -32.38 -16.86 5.95
C ARG A 177 -32.44 -17.59 4.61
N VAL A 178 -32.45 -18.92 4.69
CA VAL A 178 -33.11 -19.78 3.68
C VAL A 178 -33.74 -20.94 4.46
N SER A 179 -35.04 -20.87 4.68
CA SER A 179 -35.99 -22.01 4.74
C SER A 179 -37.28 -21.58 5.45
N THR A 180 -38.41 -22.13 4.97
CA THR A 180 -39.83 -21.91 5.34
C THR A 180 -40.43 -20.67 4.70
N THR A 181 -41.33 -20.75 3.73
CA THR A 181 -42.30 -21.79 3.30
C THR A 181 -42.54 -21.70 1.81
#